data_AF-A0A1I0V2F2-F1
#
_entry.id   AF-A0A1I0V2F2-F1
#
_cell.length_a   1.000
_cell.length_b   1.000
_cell.length_c   1.000
_cell.angle_alpha   90.00
_cell.angle_beta   90.00
_cell.angle_gamma   90.00
#
_symmetry.space_group_name_H-M   'P 1'
#
loop_
_entity.id
_entity.type
_entity.pdbx_description
1 polymer ?
#
loop_
_entity_poly.entity_id
_entity_poly.type
_entity_poly.pdbx_seq_one_letter_code
_entity_poly.pdbx_strand_id
1 'polypeptide(L)'
;MVIKRVLQYKDSPKAIRFGSGAIVVLYCGKCGNHYVKGVTKPNAFDGLQEHWYCFGKLRKKICDAKNIRGYRLRDACCEVLGTDKFDEDLFGKTIDKIIVVADRLEFHFYEGTVKTANIKYFSAAKGKTFKYPLKKPFGYQRTATGYVVNPEEAEAVRLMYKYYTDGWKIADISRELEAKGYKSFKGKLSRGLIGIALDSDFYIGGKNVAAQKPYLLDVEHEPIIDKELFDTVQKRRVIELKKQERRIATRRRMDIEKRNGNTSQPE
;
A
#
# COMPACT_ATOMS: atom_id res chain seq x y z
N MET A 1 3.15 30.72 -2.54
CA MET A 1 2.52 31.44 -3.67
C MET A 1 1.40 30.59 -4.26
N VAL A 2 0.16 31.00 -3.94
CA VAL A 2 -0.99 31.16 -4.87
C VAL A 2 -1.31 29.97 -5.79
N ILE A 3 -2.22 29.06 -5.39
CA ILE A 3 -3.69 29.10 -5.60
C ILE A 3 -4.14 28.60 -6.99
N LYS A 4 -5.22 27.80 -6.96
CA LYS A 4 -6.22 27.48 -8.01
C LYS A 4 -5.85 26.40 -9.05
N ARG A 5 -6.44 25.21 -8.90
CA ARG A 5 -7.69 24.85 -9.62
C ARG A 5 -8.14 23.41 -9.31
N VAL A 6 -9.46 23.24 -9.37
CA VAL A 6 -10.30 22.02 -9.38
C VAL A 6 -10.95 21.67 -8.02
N LEU A 7 -12.27 21.56 -7.85
CA LEU A 7 -13.48 21.90 -8.61
C LEU A 7 -14.63 21.89 -7.57
N GLN A 8 -15.40 22.99 -7.50
CA GLN A 8 -16.64 23.22 -6.72
C GLN A 8 -16.84 22.48 -5.37
N TYR A 9 -16.39 23.10 -4.28
CA TYR A 9 -16.94 22.85 -2.94
C TYR A 9 -18.14 23.78 -2.74
N LYS A 10 -19.36 23.29 -2.96
CA LYS A 10 -20.60 24.03 -2.65
C LYS A 10 -20.79 24.00 -1.13
N ASP A 11 -21.02 25.17 -0.52
CA ASP A 11 -21.08 25.43 0.93
C ASP A 11 -22.38 24.93 1.62
N SER A 12 -23.08 23.98 1.00
CA SER A 12 -24.26 23.29 1.55
C SER A 12 -23.84 21.93 2.12
N PRO A 13 -24.57 21.32 3.08
CA PRO A 13 -24.40 19.91 3.41
C PRO A 13 -24.58 19.11 2.12
N LYS A 14 -23.46 18.73 1.49
CA LYS A 14 -23.50 17.92 0.29
C LYS A 14 -23.90 16.53 0.72
N ALA A 15 -25.20 16.30 0.66
CA ALA A 15 -25.82 14.99 0.49
C ALA A 15 -24.92 14.07 -0.33
N ILE A 16 -24.85 12.80 0.07
CA ILE A 16 -24.47 11.75 -0.86
C ILE A 16 -25.50 11.81 -2.00
N ARG A 17 -25.14 12.42 -3.14
CA ARG A 17 -25.95 12.42 -4.36
C ARG A 17 -25.45 11.31 -5.26
N PHE A 18 -26.33 10.35 -5.43
CA PHE A 18 -26.23 9.17 -6.25
C PHE A 18 -27.64 9.08 -6.88
N GLY A 19 -27.85 9.77 -8.01
CA GLY A 19 -29.18 9.90 -8.63
C GLY A 19 -30.18 10.88 -7.98
N SER A 20 -31.45 10.74 -8.37
CA SER A 20 -32.58 11.66 -8.14
C SER A 20 -33.45 11.36 -6.90
N GLY A 21 -33.08 10.41 -6.04
CA GLY A 21 -33.86 10.04 -4.86
C GLY A 21 -33.00 9.92 -3.60
N ALA A 22 -33.39 10.64 -2.55
CA ALA A 22 -32.84 10.66 -1.18
C ALA A 22 -31.44 11.26 -0.95
N ILE A 23 -31.34 12.02 0.14
CA ILE A 23 -30.15 12.77 0.58
C ILE A 23 -29.66 12.13 1.87
N VAL A 24 -28.76 11.15 1.76
CA VAL A 24 -28.12 10.59 2.97
C VAL A 24 -26.96 11.51 3.35
N VAL A 25 -26.99 12.02 4.59
CA VAL A 25 -25.96 12.92 5.12
C VAL A 25 -25.00 12.14 6.03
N LEU A 26 -23.71 12.31 5.78
CA LEU A 26 -22.64 11.71 6.58
C LEU A 26 -22.19 12.70 7.65
N TYR A 27 -22.38 12.38 8.92
CA TYR A 27 -22.04 13.23 10.07
C TYR A 27 -20.77 12.77 10.78
N CYS A 28 -19.99 13.73 11.28
CA CYS A 28 -18.83 13.46 12.13
C CYS A 28 -19.25 13.34 13.58
N GLY A 29 -19.14 12.15 14.17
CA GLY A 29 -19.42 11.91 15.59
C GLY A 29 -18.49 12.66 16.55
N LYS A 30 -17.34 13.19 16.07
CA LYS A 30 -16.42 13.99 16.90
C LYS A 30 -16.83 15.47 17.02
N CYS A 31 -17.37 16.08 15.97
CA CYS A 31 -17.61 17.53 15.95
C CYS A 31 -19.01 17.93 15.48
N GLY A 32 -19.90 16.97 15.20
CA GLY A 32 -21.27 17.19 14.72
C GLY A 32 -21.40 17.74 13.30
N ASN A 33 -20.32 18.20 12.67
CA ASN A 33 -20.36 18.70 11.29
C ASN A 33 -20.47 17.54 10.28
N HIS A 34 -21.02 17.82 9.10
CA HIS A 34 -21.12 16.86 8.01
C HIS A 34 -19.78 16.66 7.28
N TYR A 35 -19.67 15.55 6.55
CA TYR A 35 -18.60 15.29 5.60
C TYR A 35 -18.97 15.85 4.22
N VAL A 36 -17.97 16.40 3.52
CA VAL A 36 -18.10 16.90 2.15
C VAL A 36 -17.26 16.08 1.18
N LYS A 37 -17.85 15.78 0.02
CA LYS A 37 -17.15 15.11 -1.09
C LYS A 37 -16.19 16.08 -1.77
N GLY A 38 -14.93 15.70 -1.82
CA GLY A 38 -13.89 16.30 -2.64
C GLY A 38 -13.39 15.29 -3.68
N VAL A 39 -13.07 15.80 -4.87
CA VAL A 39 -12.56 14.99 -5.97
C VAL A 39 -11.14 15.43 -6.27
N THR A 40 -10.21 14.47 -6.33
CA THR A 40 -8.82 14.74 -6.75
C THR A 40 -8.67 14.43 -8.23
N LYS A 41 -7.78 15.14 -8.92
CA LYS A 41 -7.47 14.88 -10.33
C LYS A 41 -7.13 13.39 -10.51
N PRO A 42 -7.60 12.77 -11.61
CA PRO A 42 -7.23 11.42 -11.91
C PRO A 42 -5.71 11.31 -12.03
N ASN A 43 -5.12 10.34 -11.34
CA ASN A 43 -3.75 9.92 -11.61
C ASN A 43 -3.79 8.84 -12.72
N ALA A 44 -2.65 8.61 -13.39
CA ALA A 44 -2.57 7.69 -14.53
C ALA A 44 -2.89 6.21 -14.20
N PHE A 45 -3.12 5.88 -12.92
CA PHE A 45 -3.23 4.51 -12.42
C PHE A 45 -4.59 4.17 -11.80
N ASP A 46 -5.25 5.16 -11.19
CA ASP A 46 -6.24 4.94 -10.14
C ASP A 46 -7.53 5.75 -10.41
N GLY A 47 -7.61 6.44 -11.56
CA GLY A 47 -8.79 7.20 -11.98
C GLY A 47 -9.17 8.33 -11.00
N LEU A 48 -10.42 8.79 -11.09
CA LEU A 48 -10.95 9.89 -10.28
C LEU A 48 -11.05 9.47 -8.80
N GLN A 49 -10.14 9.96 -7.96
CA GLN A 49 -10.10 9.61 -6.54
C GLN A 49 -11.08 10.47 -5.73
N GLU A 50 -12.16 9.84 -5.28
CA GLU A 50 -13.17 10.46 -4.40
C GLU A 50 -12.75 10.37 -2.92
N HIS A 51 -12.81 11.50 -2.23
CA HIS A 51 -12.50 11.60 -0.81
C HIS A 51 -13.60 12.38 -0.08
N TRP A 52 -13.89 11.97 1.15
CA TRP A 52 -14.82 12.62 2.05
C TRP A 52 -14.06 13.25 3.21
N TYR A 53 -14.28 14.55 3.41
CA TYR A 53 -13.60 15.37 4.40
C TYR A 53 -14.60 15.92 5.40
N CYS A 54 -14.31 15.84 6.69
CA CYS A 54 -15.11 16.54 7.69
C CYS A 54 -15.09 18.05 7.41
N PHE A 55 -16.25 18.69 7.32
CA PHE A 55 -16.36 20.13 7.08
C PHE A 55 -15.72 20.96 8.20
N GLY A 56 -15.86 20.51 9.45
CA GLY A 56 -15.22 21.13 10.62
C GLY A 56 -13.68 21.12 10.52
N LYS A 57 -13.10 20.11 9.87
CA LYS A 57 -11.66 20.03 9.59
C LYS A 57 -11.26 20.95 8.43
N LEU A 58 -12.01 20.92 7.34
CA LEU A 58 -11.66 21.60 6.10
C LEU A 58 -11.79 23.13 6.21
N ARG A 59 -12.91 23.62 6.77
CA ARG A 59 -13.25 25.06 6.79
C ARG A 59 -13.02 25.70 8.15
N LYS A 60 -13.40 25.01 9.23
CA LYS A 60 -13.36 25.58 10.58
C LYS A 60 -12.04 25.29 11.32
N LYS A 61 -11.24 24.31 10.85
CA LYS A 61 -10.01 23.82 11.51
C LYS A 61 -10.21 23.41 12.98
N ILE A 62 -11.43 23.04 13.38
CA ILE A 62 -11.79 22.64 14.75
C ILE A 62 -11.84 21.11 14.94
N CYS A 63 -11.49 20.35 13.90
CA CYS A 63 -11.61 18.91 13.90
C CYS A 63 -10.43 18.30 13.13
N ASP A 64 -10.00 17.12 13.58
CA ASP A 64 -8.90 16.32 13.05
C ASP A 64 -9.38 14.98 12.48
N ALA A 65 -10.71 14.79 12.35
CA ALA A 65 -11.31 13.53 11.90
C ALA A 65 -10.66 13.00 10.61
N LYS A 66 -10.56 11.67 10.53
CA LYS A 66 -9.92 10.98 9.40
C LYS A 66 -10.73 11.20 8.12
N ASN A 67 -10.02 11.29 7.00
CA ASN A 67 -10.63 11.42 5.67
C ASN A 67 -11.05 10.02 5.19
N ILE A 68 -12.24 9.91 4.63
CA ILE A 68 -12.79 8.63 4.16
C ILE A 68 -12.60 8.55 2.66
N ARG A 69 -12.11 7.43 2.13
CA ARG A 69 -12.02 7.22 0.68
C ARG A 69 -13.38 6.76 0.16
N GLY A 70 -13.79 7.26 -1.01
CA GLY A 70 -15.12 7.00 -1.58
C GLY A 70 -15.41 5.51 -1.76
N TYR A 71 -14.46 4.73 -2.31
CA TYR A 71 -14.66 3.28 -2.49
C TYR A 71 -14.88 2.56 -1.15
N ARG A 72 -14.19 2.96 -0.07
CA ARG A 72 -14.37 2.32 1.25
C ARG A 72 -15.70 2.62 1.90
N LEU A 73 -16.23 3.81 1.64
CA LEU A 73 -17.58 4.14 2.07
C LEU A 73 -18.58 3.22 1.35
N ARG A 74 -18.42 3.03 0.03
CA ARG A 74 -19.27 2.11 -0.76
C ARG A 74 -19.13 0.66 -0.30
N ASP A 75 -17.91 0.18 -0.04
CA ASP A 75 -17.67 -1.19 0.48
C ASP A 75 -18.41 -1.41 1.82
N ALA A 76 -18.37 -0.42 2.71
CA ALA A 76 -19.08 -0.48 3.99
C ALA A 76 -20.61 -0.45 3.80
N CYS A 77 -21.12 0.29 2.81
CA CYS A 77 -22.55 0.26 2.46
C CYS A 77 -22.96 -1.12 1.94
N CYS A 78 -22.18 -1.72 1.05
CA CYS A 78 -22.41 -3.07 0.54
C CYS A 78 -22.44 -4.11 1.67
N GLU A 79 -21.48 -4.04 2.61
CA GLU A 79 -21.41 -4.92 3.78
C GLU A 79 -22.67 -4.83 4.66
N VAL A 80 -23.20 -3.62 4.84
CA VAL A 80 -24.36 -3.34 5.70
C VAL A 80 -25.70 -3.70 5.04
N LEU A 81 -25.78 -3.52 3.71
CA LEU A 81 -26.94 -3.86 2.90
C LEU A 81 -26.93 -5.30 2.40
N GLY A 82 -25.80 -6.02 2.52
CA GLY A 82 -25.66 -7.39 2.05
C GLY A 82 -25.65 -7.52 0.53
N THR A 83 -25.16 -6.50 -0.19
CA THR A 83 -25.12 -6.48 -1.67
C THR A 83 -23.70 -6.63 -2.20
N ASP A 84 -23.54 -7.31 -3.35
CA ASP A 84 -22.22 -7.48 -3.99
C ASP A 84 -21.72 -6.19 -4.67
N LYS A 85 -22.66 -5.33 -5.09
CA LYS A 85 -22.41 -4.03 -5.73
C LYS A 85 -23.17 -2.94 -5.01
N PHE A 86 -22.62 -1.74 -5.04
CA PHE A 86 -23.25 -0.58 -4.43
C PHE A 86 -24.44 -0.14 -5.28
N ASP A 87 -25.64 -0.29 -4.71
CA ASP A 87 -26.91 0.16 -5.29
C ASP A 87 -27.31 1.48 -4.64
N GLU A 88 -27.33 2.52 -5.47
CA GLU A 88 -27.60 3.90 -5.10
C GLU A 88 -29.04 4.11 -4.61
N ASP A 89 -30.00 3.51 -5.30
CA ASP A 89 -31.42 3.68 -5.02
C ASP A 89 -31.84 2.92 -3.77
N LEU A 90 -31.32 1.69 -3.60
CA LEU A 90 -31.52 0.91 -2.39
C LEU A 90 -30.94 1.63 -1.18
N PHE A 91 -29.72 2.16 -1.29
CA PHE A 91 -29.06 2.89 -0.22
C PHE A 91 -29.86 4.12 0.22
N GLY A 92 -30.33 4.92 -0.74
CA GLY A 92 -31.13 6.12 -0.45
C GLY A 92 -32.48 5.82 0.20
N LYS A 93 -33.11 4.68 -0.11
CA LYS A 93 -34.41 4.29 0.47
C LYS A 93 -34.30 3.64 1.84
N THR A 94 -33.15 3.07 2.18
CA THR A 94 -32.97 2.26 3.40
C THR A 94 -32.32 3.04 4.54
N ILE A 95 -31.40 3.96 4.21
CA ILE A 95 -30.55 4.63 5.20
C ILE A 95 -30.94 6.10 5.32
N ASP A 96 -31.25 6.53 6.55
CA ASP A 96 -31.57 7.92 6.89
C ASP A 96 -30.29 8.77 7.01
N LYS A 97 -29.35 8.30 7.83
CA LYS A 97 -28.09 9.01 8.09
C LYS A 97 -26.98 8.06 8.49
N ILE A 98 -25.74 8.55 8.32
CA ILE A 98 -24.56 7.81 8.74
C ILE A 98 -23.74 8.68 9.69
N ILE A 99 -23.31 8.12 10.81
CA ILE A 99 -22.45 8.78 11.79
C ILE A 99 -21.06 8.12 11.79
N VAL A 100 -20.02 8.93 11.61
CA VAL A 100 -18.61 8.50 11.63
C VAL A 100 -18.06 8.66 13.04
N VAL A 101 -17.79 7.55 13.73
CA VAL A 101 -17.20 7.53 15.07
C VAL A 101 -15.82 6.88 14.99
N ALA A 102 -14.77 7.71 14.98
CA ALA A 102 -13.39 7.28 14.78
C ALA A 102 -13.20 6.44 13.49
N ASP A 103 -13.13 5.11 13.64
CA ASP A 103 -12.95 4.16 12.54
C ASP A 103 -14.20 3.34 12.20
N ARG A 104 -15.33 3.65 12.85
CA ARG A 104 -16.64 3.00 12.68
C ARG A 104 -17.63 3.93 11.99
N LEU A 105 -18.45 3.36 11.13
CA LEU A 105 -19.63 3.97 10.52
C LEU A 105 -20.87 3.36 11.16
N GLU A 106 -21.75 4.22 11.67
CA GLU A 106 -23.04 3.86 12.23
C GLU A 106 -24.11 4.26 11.23
N PHE A 107 -24.80 3.27 10.67
CA PHE A 107 -25.84 3.42 9.68
C PHE A 107 -27.19 3.39 10.39
N HIS A 108 -27.89 4.51 10.36
CA HIS A 108 -29.25 4.60 10.89
C HIS A 108 -30.23 4.37 9.75
N PHE A 109 -31.03 3.33 9.86
CA PHE A 109 -32.04 2.97 8.89
C PHE A 109 -33.34 3.74 9.16
N TYR A 110 -34.15 3.96 8.12
CA TYR A 110 -35.50 4.51 8.30
C TYR A 110 -36.38 3.63 9.19
N GLU A 111 -36.14 2.32 9.21
CA GLU A 111 -36.80 1.34 10.08
C GLU A 111 -36.38 1.45 11.56
N GLY A 112 -35.51 2.41 11.92
CA GLY A 112 -35.04 2.63 13.29
C GLY A 112 -33.90 1.70 13.73
N THR A 113 -33.54 0.71 12.92
CA THR A 113 -32.39 -0.17 13.18
C THR A 113 -31.08 0.60 12.99
N VAL A 114 -30.08 0.30 13.82
CA VAL A 114 -28.71 0.80 13.66
C VAL A 114 -27.78 -0.36 13.35
N LYS A 115 -27.12 -0.33 12.19
CA LYS A 115 -26.03 -1.26 11.88
C LYS A 115 -24.70 -0.52 11.91
N THR A 116 -23.63 -1.24 12.19
CA THR A 116 -22.29 -0.65 12.22
C THR A 116 -21.36 -1.39 11.29
N ALA A 117 -20.48 -0.65 10.61
CA ALA A 117 -19.40 -1.21 9.82
C ALA A 117 -18.10 -0.46 10.12
N ASN A 118 -16.97 -1.15 9.99
CA ASN A 118 -15.68 -0.54 10.22
C ASN A 118 -15.05 -0.09 8.91
N ILE A 119 -14.56 1.15 8.88
CA ILE A 119 -13.75 1.61 7.76
C ILE A 119 -12.38 0.96 7.89
N LYS A 120 -12.11 0.01 6.99
CA LYS A 120 -10.82 -0.67 6.91
C LYS A 120 -9.76 0.29 6.39
N TYR A 121 -9.28 1.24 7.20
CA TYR A 121 -8.19 2.12 6.79
C TYR A 121 -6.94 1.29 6.49
N PHE A 122 -6.22 1.67 5.43
CA PHE A 122 -4.89 1.13 5.19
C PHE A 122 -4.01 1.72 6.28
N SER A 123 -3.82 0.99 7.37
CA SER A 123 -2.80 1.40 8.33
C SER A 123 -1.46 1.25 7.61
N ALA A 124 -0.68 2.33 7.54
CA ALA A 124 0.70 2.24 7.06
C ALA A 124 1.49 1.18 7.87
N ALA A 125 1.03 0.88 9.09
CA ALA A 125 1.54 -0.19 9.95
C ALA A 125 1.20 -1.63 9.47
N LYS A 126 0.08 -1.85 8.76
CA LYS A 126 -0.24 -3.11 8.03
C LYS A 126 -0.15 -2.93 6.51
N GLY A 127 0.71 -2.02 6.06
CA GLY A 127 1.14 -1.91 4.67
C GLY A 127 2.36 -2.78 4.33
N LYS A 128 2.52 -3.91 5.03
CA LYS A 128 3.55 -4.91 4.75
C LYS A 128 2.90 -6.27 4.55
N THR A 129 2.22 -6.42 3.41
CA THR A 129 2.18 -7.69 2.71
C THR A 129 2.64 -7.39 1.28
N PHE A 130 3.96 -7.44 1.10
CA PHE A 130 4.61 -7.42 -0.21
C PHE A 130 4.75 -8.87 -0.67
N LYS A 131 4.50 -9.15 -1.96
CA LYS A 131 5.08 -10.29 -2.69
C LYS A 131 4.78 -10.07 -4.18
N TYR A 132 5.81 -9.77 -4.98
CA TYR A 132 5.81 -9.56 -6.45
C TYR A 132 5.52 -8.14 -6.96
N PRO A 133 6.22 -7.74 -8.04
CA PRO A 133 6.58 -6.35 -8.20
C PRO A 133 5.59 -5.61 -9.11
N LEU A 134 5.04 -4.52 -8.58
CA LEU A 134 4.36 -3.46 -9.35
C LEU A 134 5.27 -2.80 -10.41
N LYS A 135 6.57 -3.14 -10.41
CA LYS A 135 7.62 -2.61 -11.28
C LYS A 135 8.28 -3.77 -11.99
N LYS A 136 8.59 -3.58 -13.27
CA LYS A 136 9.37 -4.49 -14.11
C LYS A 136 10.58 -5.09 -13.33
N PRO A 137 10.70 -6.43 -13.21
CA PRO A 137 11.88 -7.09 -12.66
C PRO A 137 13.15 -6.75 -13.45
N PHE A 138 14.28 -6.61 -12.76
CA PHE A 138 15.59 -6.35 -13.37
C PHE A 138 16.07 -7.63 -14.09
N GLY A 139 16.63 -7.55 -15.29
CA GLY A 139 16.97 -8.75 -16.09
C GLY A 139 16.01 -9.05 -17.22
N TYR A 140 14.87 -8.38 -17.27
CA TYR A 140 13.85 -8.56 -18.30
C TYR A 140 13.62 -7.25 -19.05
N GLN A 141 12.88 -7.28 -20.15
CA GLN A 141 12.35 -6.13 -20.89
C GLN A 141 10.87 -6.36 -21.12
N ARG A 142 10.05 -5.32 -20.90
CA ARG A 142 8.61 -5.44 -21.09
C ARG A 142 8.28 -5.31 -22.57
N THR A 143 7.55 -6.27 -23.10
CA THR A 143 7.05 -6.32 -24.47
C THR A 143 5.52 -6.22 -24.46
N ALA A 144 4.87 -6.07 -25.62
CA ALA A 144 3.41 -5.97 -25.72
C ALA A 144 2.68 -7.20 -25.15
N THR A 145 3.29 -8.38 -25.26
CA THR A 145 2.70 -9.68 -24.88
C THR A 145 3.35 -10.31 -23.65
N GLY A 146 4.44 -9.75 -23.11
CA GLY A 146 5.12 -10.36 -21.96
C GLY A 146 6.46 -9.76 -21.56
N TYR A 147 7.37 -10.61 -21.10
CA TYR A 147 8.73 -10.24 -20.69
C TYR A 147 9.78 -11.03 -21.47
N VAL A 148 10.69 -10.32 -22.13
CA VAL A 148 11.85 -10.91 -22.82
C VAL A 148 13.08 -10.72 -21.94
N VAL A 149 13.97 -11.71 -21.86
CA VAL A 149 15.22 -11.61 -21.08
C VAL A 149 16.15 -10.58 -21.74
N ASN A 150 16.66 -9.63 -20.96
CA ASN A 150 17.74 -8.75 -21.40
C ASN A 150 19.09 -9.41 -21.03
N PRO A 151 19.92 -9.84 -21.99
CA PRO A 151 21.14 -10.60 -21.72
C PRO A 151 22.09 -9.92 -20.72
N GLU A 152 22.32 -8.61 -20.84
CA GLU A 152 23.25 -7.88 -19.98
C GLU A 152 22.74 -7.79 -18.53
N GLU A 153 21.46 -7.43 -18.36
CA GLU A 153 20.86 -7.36 -17.03
C GLU A 153 20.69 -8.76 -16.42
N ALA A 154 20.41 -9.78 -17.22
CA ALA A 154 20.26 -11.15 -16.78
C ALA A 154 21.59 -11.75 -16.29
N GLU A 155 22.70 -11.43 -16.95
CA GLU A 155 24.04 -11.79 -16.46
C GLU A 155 24.29 -11.19 -15.07
N ALA A 156 23.95 -9.91 -14.87
CA ALA A 156 24.07 -9.27 -13.57
C ALA A 156 23.23 -9.99 -12.50
N VAL A 157 22.01 -10.44 -12.83
CA VAL A 157 21.17 -11.24 -11.92
C VAL A 157 21.85 -12.57 -11.58
N ARG A 158 22.39 -13.31 -12.56
CA ARG A 158 23.14 -14.56 -12.31
C ARG A 158 24.33 -14.33 -11.37
N LEU A 159 25.09 -13.25 -11.60
CA LEU A 159 26.20 -12.86 -10.73
C LEU A 159 25.75 -12.49 -9.31
N MET A 160 24.60 -11.82 -9.14
CA MET A 160 24.04 -11.54 -7.81
C MET A 160 23.81 -12.83 -7.01
N TYR A 161 23.20 -13.84 -7.64
CA TYR A 161 22.94 -15.13 -6.99
C TYR A 161 24.24 -15.86 -6.67
N LYS A 162 25.19 -15.91 -7.61
CA LYS A 162 26.51 -16.53 -7.41
C LYS A 162 27.29 -15.88 -6.26
N TYR A 163 27.46 -14.57 -6.25
CA TYR A 163 28.19 -13.91 -5.17
C TYR A 163 27.48 -14.05 -3.82
N TYR A 164 26.14 -14.05 -3.84
CA TYR A 164 25.39 -14.28 -2.63
C TYR A 164 25.54 -15.72 -2.13
N THR A 165 25.64 -16.74 -2.97
CA THR A 165 25.97 -18.10 -2.52
C THR A 165 27.38 -18.17 -1.97
N ASP A 166 28.34 -17.46 -2.57
CA ASP A 166 29.77 -17.52 -2.22
C ASP A 166 30.12 -16.92 -0.86
N GLY A 167 29.23 -16.16 -0.21
CA GLY A 167 29.55 -15.54 1.08
C GLY A 167 29.35 -14.04 1.15
N TRP A 168 29.15 -13.39 0.01
CA TRP A 168 29.26 -11.94 -0.06
C TRP A 168 28.06 -11.25 0.59
N LYS A 169 28.29 -10.06 1.15
CA LYS A 169 27.21 -9.22 1.64
C LYS A 169 26.58 -8.47 0.48
N ILE A 170 25.29 -8.18 0.57
CA ILE A 170 24.54 -7.41 -0.45
C ILE A 170 25.23 -6.07 -0.80
N ALA A 171 25.87 -5.43 0.17
CA ALA A 171 26.61 -4.19 -0.05
C ALA A 171 27.89 -4.39 -0.90
N ASP A 172 28.55 -5.55 -0.76
CA ASP A 172 29.76 -5.88 -1.52
C ASP A 172 29.38 -6.25 -2.95
N ILE A 173 28.32 -7.04 -3.11
CA ILE A 173 27.72 -7.39 -4.41
C ILE A 173 27.32 -6.12 -5.18
N SER A 174 26.69 -5.15 -4.49
CA SER A 174 26.31 -3.86 -5.09
C SER A 174 27.52 -3.10 -5.64
N ARG A 175 28.62 -3.03 -4.88
CA ARG A 175 29.84 -2.33 -5.29
C ARG A 175 30.53 -3.03 -6.46
N GLU A 176 30.61 -4.36 -6.40
CA GLU A 176 31.25 -5.17 -7.43
C GLU A 176 30.52 -5.06 -8.78
N LEU A 177 29.18 -5.17 -8.76
CA LEU A 177 28.39 -5.06 -9.99
C LEU A 177 28.43 -3.65 -10.58
N GLU A 178 28.48 -2.61 -9.75
CA GLU A 178 28.70 -1.23 -10.23
C GLU A 178 30.10 -1.06 -10.83
N ALA A 179 31.14 -1.66 -10.25
CA ALA A 179 32.51 -1.62 -10.78
C ALA A 179 32.63 -2.31 -12.14
N LYS A 180 31.87 -3.40 -12.34
CA LYS A 180 31.74 -4.09 -13.64
C LYS A 180 30.90 -3.34 -14.67
N GLY A 181 30.32 -2.19 -14.30
CA GLY A 181 29.57 -1.32 -15.21
C GLY A 181 28.08 -1.61 -15.28
N TYR A 182 27.56 -2.57 -14.51
CA TYR A 182 26.11 -2.84 -14.48
C TYR A 182 25.36 -1.73 -13.77
N LYS A 183 24.30 -1.23 -14.41
CA LYS A 183 23.52 -0.09 -13.95
C LYS A 183 22.04 -0.41 -13.94
N SER A 184 21.30 0.17 -13.00
CA SER A 184 19.84 0.18 -13.06
C SER A 184 19.36 1.32 -13.96
N PHE A 185 18.06 1.36 -14.29
CA PHE A 185 17.47 2.52 -14.99
C PHE A 185 17.73 3.87 -14.30
N LYS A 186 17.92 3.86 -12.96
CA LYS A 186 18.25 5.06 -12.18
C LYS A 186 19.77 5.29 -12.02
N GLY A 187 20.59 4.60 -12.80
CA GLY A 187 22.05 4.65 -12.77
C GLY A 187 22.66 3.65 -11.79
N LYS A 188 22.40 3.79 -10.48
CA LYS A 188 23.05 2.95 -9.45
C LYS A 188 22.33 1.64 -9.20
N LEU A 189 23.07 0.58 -8.92
CA LEU A 189 22.52 -0.72 -8.58
C LEU A 189 22.33 -0.81 -7.06
N SER A 190 21.19 -0.28 -6.60
CA SER A 190 20.96 -0.13 -5.16
C SER A 190 20.92 -1.48 -4.42
N ARG A 191 21.41 -1.48 -3.18
CA ARG A 191 21.29 -2.61 -2.22
C ARG A 191 19.85 -3.14 -2.11
N GLY A 192 18.87 -2.25 -2.17
CA GLY A 192 17.45 -2.60 -2.13
C GLY A 192 17.00 -3.39 -3.36
N LEU A 193 17.51 -3.05 -4.55
CA LEU A 193 17.23 -3.78 -5.79
C LEU A 193 17.78 -5.20 -5.72
N ILE A 194 19.03 -5.38 -5.28
CA ILE A 194 19.62 -6.72 -5.09
C ILE A 194 18.83 -7.52 -4.05
N GLY A 195 18.41 -6.87 -2.96
CA GLY A 195 17.57 -7.50 -1.95
C GLY A 195 16.24 -8.02 -2.51
N ILE A 196 15.58 -7.25 -3.38
CA ILE A 196 14.35 -7.64 -4.07
C ILE A 196 14.62 -8.75 -5.09
N ALA A 197 15.71 -8.64 -5.86
CA ALA A 197 16.05 -9.62 -6.88
C ALA A 197 16.28 -11.02 -6.29
N LEU A 198 16.96 -11.09 -5.15
CA LEU A 198 17.20 -12.33 -4.41
C LEU A 198 15.94 -12.89 -3.70
N ASP A 199 14.85 -12.14 -3.56
CA ASP A 199 13.59 -12.59 -2.95
C ASP A 199 12.52 -12.99 -3.99
N SER A 200 12.70 -12.59 -5.26
CA SER A 200 11.67 -12.70 -6.28
C SER A 200 11.67 -14.08 -6.94
N ASP A 201 10.57 -14.82 -6.82
CA ASP A 201 10.36 -16.09 -7.54
C ASP A 201 10.14 -15.90 -9.05
N PHE A 202 9.97 -14.67 -9.52
CA PHE A 202 9.91 -14.36 -10.96
C PHE A 202 11.13 -14.92 -11.72
N TYR A 203 12.31 -14.98 -11.10
CA TYR A 203 13.52 -15.49 -11.77
C TYR A 203 13.52 -17.01 -11.99
N ILE A 204 12.61 -17.74 -11.33
CA ILE A 204 12.40 -19.19 -11.48
C ILE A 204 11.11 -19.50 -12.27
N GLY A 205 10.52 -18.52 -12.96
CA GLY A 205 9.26 -18.68 -13.70
C GLY A 205 8.00 -18.41 -12.88
N GLY A 206 8.11 -17.78 -11.71
CA GLY A 206 6.97 -17.42 -10.86
C GLY A 206 6.04 -16.40 -11.55
N LYS A 207 4.72 -16.58 -11.41
CA LYS A 207 3.74 -15.64 -11.99
C LYS A 207 3.67 -14.35 -11.16
N ASN A 208 3.65 -13.20 -11.83
CA ASN A 208 3.43 -11.91 -11.16
C ASN A 208 1.96 -11.78 -10.74
N VAL A 209 1.70 -11.70 -9.44
CA VAL A 209 0.37 -11.36 -8.92
C VAL A 209 0.32 -9.86 -8.66
N ALA A 210 -0.43 -9.12 -9.48
CA ALA A 210 -0.67 -7.71 -9.23
C ALA A 210 -1.56 -7.55 -7.99
N ALA A 211 -1.02 -7.01 -6.90
CA ALA A 211 -1.71 -6.85 -5.61
C ALA A 211 -2.99 -5.97 -5.63
N GLN A 212 -3.43 -5.46 -6.80
CA GLN A 212 -4.58 -4.57 -6.94
C GLN A 212 -5.60 -5.00 -8.01
N LYS A 213 -5.36 -6.07 -8.79
CA LYS A 213 -6.35 -6.59 -9.76
C LYS A 213 -6.28 -8.12 -9.85
N PRO A 214 -7.41 -8.83 -9.98
CA PRO A 214 -7.47 -10.29 -10.10
C PRO A 214 -7.07 -10.82 -11.49
N TYR A 215 -6.37 -10.03 -12.32
CA TYR A 215 -5.83 -10.55 -13.57
C TYR A 215 -4.48 -11.20 -13.29
N LEU A 216 -4.51 -12.52 -13.09
CA LEU A 216 -3.35 -13.37 -13.31
C LEU A 216 -3.03 -13.26 -14.80
N LEU A 217 -2.12 -12.36 -15.17
CA LEU A 217 -1.52 -12.42 -16.49
C LEU A 217 -0.57 -13.61 -16.44
N ASP A 218 -0.97 -14.70 -17.08
CA ASP A 218 -0.11 -15.83 -17.36
C ASP A 218 0.95 -15.38 -18.37
N VAL A 219 1.93 -14.61 -17.89
CA VAL A 219 3.00 -14.10 -18.72
C VAL A 219 4.08 -15.16 -18.75
N GLU A 220 4.12 -15.90 -19.85
CA GLU A 220 5.26 -16.74 -20.19
C GLU A 220 6.51 -15.87 -20.24
N HIS A 221 7.51 -16.24 -19.45
CA HIS A 221 8.82 -15.60 -19.41
C HIS A 221 9.86 -16.67 -19.12
N GLU A 222 11.03 -16.52 -19.72
CA GLU A 222 12.12 -17.47 -19.52
C GLU A 222 12.72 -17.30 -18.11
N PRO A 223 12.93 -18.39 -17.37
CA PRO A 223 13.62 -18.33 -16.09
C PRO A 223 15.09 -17.96 -16.31
N ILE A 224 15.59 -17.01 -15.51
CA ILE A 224 17.02 -16.64 -15.52
C ILE A 224 17.82 -17.52 -14.55
N ILE A 225 17.18 -18.06 -13.51
CA ILE A 225 17.84 -18.77 -12.40
C ILE A 225 17.20 -20.15 -12.20
N ASP A 226 18.04 -21.13 -11.90
CA ASP A 226 17.59 -22.47 -11.55
C ASP A 226 16.94 -22.49 -10.17
N LYS A 227 15.88 -23.29 -10.04
CA LYS A 227 15.13 -23.43 -8.78
C LYS A 227 16.01 -23.87 -7.61
N GLU A 228 16.98 -24.75 -7.85
CA GLU A 228 17.90 -25.24 -6.81
C GLU A 228 18.82 -24.12 -6.26
N LEU A 229 19.31 -23.26 -7.16
CA LEU A 229 20.11 -22.11 -6.79
C LEU A 229 19.28 -21.11 -5.97
N PHE A 230 18.03 -20.87 -6.39
CA PHE A 230 17.09 -20.02 -5.67
C PHE A 230 16.80 -20.53 -4.25
N ASP A 231 16.50 -21.82 -4.11
CA ASP A 231 16.20 -22.44 -2.81
C ASP A 231 17.40 -22.35 -1.84
N THR A 232 18.62 -22.50 -2.36
CA THR A 232 19.86 -22.34 -1.59
C THR A 232 20.01 -20.91 -1.07
N VAL A 233 19.74 -19.92 -1.92
CA VAL A 233 19.75 -18.50 -1.54
C VAL A 233 18.68 -18.19 -0.49
N GLN A 234 17.46 -18.71 -0.63
CA GLN A 234 16.39 -18.51 0.36
C GLN A 234 16.76 -19.05 1.74
N LYS A 235 17.31 -20.28 1.82
CA LYS A 235 17.77 -20.88 3.08
C LYS A 235 18.80 -19.99 3.78
N ARG A 236 19.77 -19.49 3.02
CA ARG A 236 20.79 -18.56 3.54
C ARG A 236 20.19 -17.25 4.04
N ARG A 237 19.22 -16.66 3.31
CA ARG A 237 18.57 -15.41 3.72
C ARG A 237 17.83 -15.54 5.05
N VAL A 238 17.15 -16.66 5.28
CA VAL A 238 16.49 -16.95 6.57
C VAL A 238 17.52 -16.96 7.72
N ILE A 239 18.69 -17.56 7.49
CA ILE A 239 19.78 -17.58 8.47
C ILE A 239 20.30 -16.16 8.75
N GLU A 240 20.56 -15.38 7.70
CA GLU A 240 21.07 -14.01 7.84
C GLU A 240 20.05 -13.07 8.51
N LEU A 241 18.75 -13.24 8.24
CA LEU A 241 17.69 -12.50 8.92
C LEU A 241 17.71 -12.78 10.43
N LYS A 242 17.78 -14.06 10.83
CA LYS A 242 17.87 -14.44 12.26
C LYS A 242 19.12 -13.84 12.92
N LYS A 243 20.27 -13.82 12.24
CA LYS A 243 21.49 -13.16 12.75
C LYS A 243 21.29 -11.65 12.90
N GLN A 244 20.62 -11.01 11.95
CA GLN A 244 20.33 -9.58 11.98
C GLN A 244 19.39 -9.22 13.14
N GLU A 245 18.32 -10.00 13.34
CA GLU A 245 17.38 -9.83 14.46
C GLU A 245 18.09 -9.92 15.81
N ARG A 246 18.97 -10.92 15.99
CA ARG A 246 19.80 -11.05 17.20
C ARG A 246 20.65 -9.80 17.44
N ARG A 247 21.33 -9.28 16.42
CA ARG A 247 22.14 -8.04 16.54
C ARG A 247 21.29 -6.83 16.93
N ILE A 248 20.10 -6.69 16.35
CA ILE A 248 19.16 -5.60 16.68
C ILE A 248 18.68 -5.74 18.13
N ALA A 249 18.35 -6.95 18.58
CA ALA A 249 17.94 -7.21 19.95
C ALA A 249 19.06 -6.88 20.95
N THR A 250 20.30 -7.30 20.68
CA THR A 250 21.47 -6.95 21.50
C THR A 250 21.67 -5.44 21.58
N ARG A 251 21.61 -4.72 20.44
CA ARG A 251 21.73 -3.25 20.43
C ARG A 251 20.63 -2.58 21.24
N ARG A 252 19.37 -3.00 21.06
CA ARG A 252 18.23 -2.47 21.83
C ARG A 252 18.41 -2.68 23.33
N ARG A 253 18.92 -3.85 23.74
CA ARG A 253 19.23 -4.14 25.14
C ARG A 253 20.28 -3.16 25.68
N MET A 254 21.38 -2.96 24.96
CA MET A 254 22.43 -2.00 25.35
C MET A 254 21.88 -0.56 25.45
N ASP A 255 21.03 -0.15 24.51
CA ASP A 255 20.41 1.18 24.51
C ASP A 255 19.48 1.38 25.73
N ILE A 256 18.75 0.34 26.13
CA ILE A 256 17.89 0.34 27.33
C ILE A 256 18.74 0.39 28.60
N GLU A 257 19.78 -0.43 28.71
CA GLU A 257 20.70 -0.45 29.85
C GLU A 257 21.37 0.93 30.04
N LYS A 258 21.82 1.57 28.95
CA LYS A 258 22.40 2.91 28.98
C LYS A 258 21.39 3.97 29.44
N ARG A 259 20.13 3.88 28.99
CA ARG A 259 19.06 4.82 29.42
C ARG A 259 18.78 4.70 30.91
N ASN A 260 18.69 3.47 31.43
CA ASN A 260 18.40 3.22 32.84
C ASN A 260 19.58 3.63 33.74
N GLY A 261 20.83 3.39 33.30
CA GLY A 261 22.03 3.84 34.02
C GLY A 261 22.15 5.35 34.15
N ASN A 262 21.67 6.11 33.15
CA ASN A 262 21.71 7.59 33.17
C ASN A 262 20.62 8.24 34.05
N THR A 263 19.68 7.45 34.59
CA THR A 263 18.60 7.93 35.47
C THR A 263 18.95 7.77 36.95
N SER A 264 20.16 7.29 37.27
CA SER A 264 20.57 6.86 38.62
C SER A 264 21.72 7.68 39.23
N GLN A 265 21.95 8.92 38.77
CA GLN A 265 22.80 9.88 39.49
C GLN A 265 21.90 10.83 40.29
N PRO A 266 21.75 10.65 41.61
CA PRO A 266 21.15 11.65 42.48
C PRO A 266 22.15 12.80 42.69
N GLU A 267 21.62 14.03 42.74
CA GLU A 267 22.28 15.22 43.28
C GLU A 267 22.64 15.06 44.76
#